data_AF-A0AA95SU74-F1
#
_entry.id   AF-A0AA95SU74-F1
#
_cell.length_a   1.000
_cell.length_b   1.000
_cell.length_c   1.000
_cell.angle_alpha   90.00
_cell.angle_beta   90.00
_cell.angle_gamma   90.00
#
_symmetry.space_group_name_H-M   'P 1'
#
loop_
_entity.id
_entity.type
_entity.pdbx_description
1 polymer ?
#
loop_
_entity_poly.entity_id
_entity_poly.type
_entity_poly.pdbx_seq_one_letter_code
_entity_poly.pdbx_strand_id
1 'polypeptide(L)' 'MNVFKDLFTSDVGLMSAAGLLFMLGMGVFYIRYFLRHIAEDAAAAQQHKT' A
#
# COMPACT_ATOMS: atom_id res chain seq x y z
N MET A 1 19.47 23.93 16.45
CA MET A 1 19.47 23.12 15.22
C MET A 1 18.64 21.87 15.49
N ASN A 2 17.38 21.87 15.04
CA ASN A 2 16.45 20.77 15.29
C ASN A 2 16.57 19.79 14.10
N VAL A 3 17.47 18.82 14.20
CA VAL A 3 17.79 17.86 13.13
C VAL A 3 16.56 17.11 12.63
N PHE A 4 15.61 16.81 13.52
CA PHE A 4 14.33 16.21 13.15
C PHE A 4 13.45 17.13 12.30
N LYS A 5 13.46 18.44 12.55
CA LYS A 5 12.73 19.41 11.73
C LYS A 5 13.42 19.62 10.39
N ASP A 6 14.75 19.69 10.33
CA ASP A 6 15.44 19.80 9.05
C ASP A 6 15.32 18.52 8.22
N LEU A 7 15.30 17.32 8.81
CA LEU A 7 15.08 16.09 8.04
C LEU A 7 13.64 15.97 7.50
N PHE A 8 12.63 16.41 8.26
CA PHE A 8 11.24 16.39 7.79
C PHE A 8 10.88 17.58 6.89
N THR A 9 11.56 18.72 7.04
CA THR A 9 11.25 19.97 6.30
C THR A 9 12.20 20.20 5.13
N SER A 10 13.39 19.58 5.11
CA SER A 10 14.28 19.57 3.93
C SER A 10 13.56 18.84 2.80
N ASP A 11 13.50 19.49 1.64
CA ASP A 11 12.83 19.01 0.42
C ASP A 11 13.10 17.52 0.13
N VAL A 12 14.32 17.05 0.44
CA VAL A 12 14.77 15.67 0.18
C VAL A 12 14.09 14.66 1.10
N GLY A 13 13.91 15.00 2.38
CA GLY A 13 13.30 14.09 3.35
C GLY A 13 11.78 14.00 3.18
N LEU A 14 11.13 15.12 2.84
CA LEU A 14 9.71 15.13 2.52
C LEU A 14 9.41 14.35 1.22
N MET A 15 10.22 14.56 0.16
CA MET A 15 10.12 13.79 -1.10
C MET A 15 10.34 12.29 -0.87
N SER A 16 11.33 11.92 -0.05
CA SER A 16 11.63 10.51 0.26
C SER A 16 10.52 9.87 1.10
N ALA A 17 9.98 10.61 2.08
CA ALA A 17 8.84 10.16 2.89
C ALA A 17 7.56 10.00 2.05
N ALA A 18 7.31 10.92 1.13
CA ALA A 18 6.19 10.83 0.18
C ALA A 18 6.32 9.59 -0.72
N GLY A 19 7.53 9.33 -1.25
CA GLY A 19 7.80 8.13 -2.04
C GLY A 19 7.58 6.84 -1.26
N LEU A 20 8.04 6.77 -0.01
CA LEU A 20 7.82 5.61 0.87
C LEU A 20 6.34 5.41 1.20
N LEU A 21 5.62 6.48 1.54
CA LEU A 21 4.17 6.42 1.78
C LEU A 21 3.41 5.98 0.52
N PHE A 22 3.82 6.45 -0.65
CA PHE A 22 3.24 6.04 -1.92
C PHE A 22 3.50 4.56 -2.20
N MET A 23 4.74 4.09 -2.04
CA MET A 23 5.11 2.70 -2.26
C MET A 23 4.38 1.75 -1.29
N LEU A 24 4.30 2.10 -0.01
CA LEU A 24 3.54 1.34 0.99
C LEU A 24 2.03 1.38 0.72
N GLY A 25 1.49 2.55 0.37
CA GLY A 25 0.08 2.71 0.03
C GLY A 25 -0.32 1.85 -1.17
N MET A 26 0.48 1.86 -2.23
CA MET A 26 0.29 1.01 -3.41
C MET A 26 0.42 -0.48 -3.05
N GLY A 27 1.40 -0.86 -2.24
CA GLY A 27 1.57 -2.24 -1.77
C GLY A 27 0.35 -2.77 -1.01
N VAL A 28 -0.15 -2.01 -0.04
CA VAL A 28 -1.36 -2.37 0.73
C VAL A 28 -2.59 -2.41 -0.18
N PHE A 29 -2.73 -1.45 -1.10
CA PHE A 29 -3.84 -1.42 -2.05
C PHE A 29 -3.88 -2.66 -2.93
N TYR A 30 -2.74 -3.08 -3.51
CA TYR A 30 -2.67 -4.29 -4.31
C TYR A 30 -3.01 -5.53 -3.49
N ILE A 31 -2.43 -5.70 -2.30
CA ILE A 31 -2.74 -6.85 -1.43
C ILE A 31 -4.24 -6.89 -1.12
N ARG A 32 -4.83 -5.74 -0.75
CA ARG A 32 -6.26 -5.61 -0.46
C ARG A 32 -7.13 -5.95 -1.68
N TYR A 33 -6.72 -5.51 -2.87
CA TYR A 33 -7.39 -5.77 -4.14
C TYR A 33 -7.37 -7.26 -4.49
N PHE A 34 -6.18 -7.87 -4.47
CA PHE A 34 -6.00 -9.29 -4.77
C PHE A 34 -6.73 -10.19 -3.79
N LEU A 35 -6.69 -9.89 -2.48
CA LEU A 35 -7.44 -10.66 -1.48
C LEU A 35 -8.96 -10.59 -1.74
N ARG A 36 -9.46 -9.44 -2.18
CA ARG A 36 -10.90 -9.29 -2.49
C ARG A 36 -11.29 -10.05 -3.76
N HIS A 37 -10.45 -9.99 -4.79
CA HIS A 37 -10.68 -10.72 -6.04
C HIS A 37 -10.57 -12.24 -5.86
N ILE A 38 -9.57 -12.71 -5.10
CA ILE A 38 -9.42 -14.14 -4.77
C ILE A 38 -10.62 -14.64 -3.96
N ALA A 39 -11.18 -13.83 -3.05
CA ALA A 39 -12.37 -14.23 -2.31
C ALA A 39 -13.60 -14.38 -3.22
N GLU A 40 -13.75 -13.50 -4.20
CA GLU A 40 -14.81 -13.57 -5.22
C GLU A 40 -14.62 -14.79 -6.14
N ASP A 41 -13.39 -15.06 -6.59
CA ASP A 41 -13.05 -16.24 -7.39
C ASP A 41 -13.22 -17.55 -6.61
N ALA A 42 -12.84 -17.57 -5.32
CA ALA A 42 -13.02 -18.74 -4.46
C ALA A 42 -14.51 -19.06 -4.22
N ALA A 43 -15.35 -18.03 -4.09
CA ALA A 43 -16.79 -18.20 -3.97
C ALA A 43 -17.41 -18.74 -5.26
N ALA A 44 -16.98 -18.25 -6.42
CA ALA A 44 -17.41 -18.76 -7.72
C ALA A 44 -16.94 -20.21 -7.96
N ALA A 45 -15.72 -20.55 -7.53
CA ALA A 45 -15.19 -21.91 -7.62
C ALA A 45 -15.92 -22.91 -6.71
N GLN A 46 -16.45 -22.46 -5.55
CA GLN A 46 -17.27 -23.31 -4.69
C GLN A 46 -18.64 -23.61 -5.29
N GLN A 47 -19.24 -22.67 -6.03
CA GLN A 47 -20.55 -22.89 -6.66
C GLN A 47 -20.51 -23.93 -7.79
N HIS A 48 -19.39 -24.05 -8.49
CA HIS A 48 -19.23 -24.99 -9.60
C HIS A 48 -18.96 -26.45 -9.17
N LYS A 49 -18.79 -26.72 -7.87
CA LYS A 49 -18.50 -28.06 -7.33
C LYS A 49 -19.72 -28.75 -6.69
N THR A 50 -20.92 -28.20 -6.86
CA THR A 50 -22.19 -28.79 -6.39
C THR A 50 -23.01 -29.25 -7.58
#